data_AF-A0A9N8DBE9-F1
#
_entry.id   AF-A0A9N8DBE9-F1
#
_cell.length_a   1.000
_cell.length_b   1.000
_cell.length_c   1.000
_cell.angle_alpha   90.00
_cell.angle_beta   90.00
_cell.angle_gamma   90.00
#
_symmetry.space_group_name_H-M   'P 1'
#
loop_
_entity.id
_entity.type
_entity.pdbx_description
1 polymer ?
#
loop_
_entity_poly.entity_id
_entity_poly.type
_entity_poly.pdbx_seq_one_letter_code
_entity_poly.pdbx_strand_id
1 'polypeptide(L)'
;MKYGYSLVASLLVLGLQPSGAFTSLPQKRAEVSKIGRITPSISSPIVSYNDNNKSASGLILASSENSNEASESSWAFNPLYASLWLGFLGFAAAGPGDFFSPADTAMITSYIENPSDPGFAEGFQLVFNYLGLLPIIIACTAVPQASQRGLPPLPFLVASFGAGYAGVGPYLSFRAPPREEFIPSEAGWFTRNVLESKLLGWGVVAGALFLPIYVGFADALLTDASAAVQSYADLFSASKFVSASSMDLLILNIVAATLIPRDLKLRLPDIDEQKARLIGASTLLVPVVGAALYCALRPALPANED
;
A
#
# COMPACT_ATOMS: atom_id res chain seq x y z
N MET A 1 8.83 -9.07 -31.50
CA MET A 1 9.46 -8.35 -30.36
C MET A 1 9.12 -9.11 -29.09
N LYS A 2 10.04 -9.94 -28.60
CA LYS A 2 9.91 -10.66 -27.32
C LYS A 2 10.92 -10.02 -26.39
N TYR A 3 10.48 -9.46 -25.27
CA TYR A 3 11.20 -9.09 -24.02
C TYR A 3 10.44 -7.94 -23.36
N GLY A 4 9.26 -8.24 -22.83
CA GLY A 4 8.61 -7.42 -21.82
C GLY A 4 8.68 -8.19 -20.51
N TYR A 5 9.65 -7.89 -19.66
CA TYR A 5 9.69 -8.46 -18.31
C TYR A 5 8.50 -7.90 -17.52
N SER A 6 7.61 -8.77 -17.07
CA SER A 6 6.50 -8.38 -16.18
C SER A 6 7.06 -7.89 -14.85
N LEU A 7 6.66 -6.68 -14.44
CA LEU A 7 7.05 -6.06 -13.17
C LEU A 7 6.70 -6.96 -11.96
N VAL A 8 5.64 -7.77 -12.10
CA VAL A 8 5.14 -8.72 -11.10
C VAL A 8 6.09 -9.92 -10.95
N ALA A 9 6.62 -10.45 -12.06
CA ALA A 9 7.58 -11.57 -12.02
C ALA A 9 8.90 -11.16 -11.32
N SER A 10 9.34 -9.90 -11.50
CA SER A 10 10.54 -9.37 -10.86
C SER A 10 10.37 -9.21 -9.34
N LEU A 11 9.17 -8.87 -8.87
CA LEU A 11 8.86 -8.72 -7.44
C LEU A 11 8.62 -10.07 -6.76
N LEU A 12 8.04 -11.05 -7.46
CA LEU A 12 7.82 -12.41 -6.94
C LEU A 12 9.14 -13.16 -6.69
N VAL A 13 10.13 -12.98 -7.58
CA VAL A 13 11.48 -13.59 -7.45
C VAL A 13 12.23 -13.03 -6.24
N LEU A 14 12.02 -11.77 -5.88
CA LEU A 14 12.64 -11.16 -4.70
C LEU A 14 11.98 -11.59 -3.37
N GLY A 15 10.73 -12.06 -3.40
CA GLY A 15 9.97 -12.45 -2.20
C GLY A 15 10.13 -13.90 -1.75
N LEU A 16 10.73 -14.78 -2.58
CA LEU A 16 10.73 -16.22 -2.37
C LEU A 16 12.11 -16.86 -2.19
N GLN A 17 13.18 -16.08 -1.94
CA GLN A 17 14.49 -16.68 -1.70
C GLN A 17 14.52 -17.39 -0.33
N PRO A 18 14.62 -18.73 -0.27
CA PRO A 18 14.77 -19.43 1.00
C PRO A 18 16.14 -19.09 1.59
N SER A 19 16.15 -18.68 2.86
CA SER A 19 17.36 -18.48 3.64
C SER A 19 18.10 -19.81 3.81
N GLY A 20 19.22 -19.97 3.11
CA GLY A 20 20.07 -21.14 3.25
C GLY A 20 21.32 -21.10 2.39
N ALA A 21 22.37 -20.45 2.89
CA ALA A 21 23.78 -20.88 2.82
C ALA A 21 24.70 -19.73 3.26
N PHE A 22 24.93 -19.64 4.58
CA PHE A 22 26.00 -18.85 5.16
C PHE A 22 27.30 -19.67 5.01
N THR A 23 28.05 -19.46 3.94
CA THR A 23 29.42 -20.00 3.80
C THR A 23 30.44 -18.90 4.04
N SER A 24 31.39 -19.25 4.91
CA SER A 24 32.38 -18.46 5.61
C SER A 24 33.33 -17.61 4.75
N LEU A 25 33.68 -16.45 5.33
CA LEU A 25 34.70 -15.47 4.95
C LEU A 25 36.10 -16.07 4.67
N PRO A 26 36.96 -15.29 4.00
CA PRO A 26 38.34 -15.12 4.44
C PRO A 26 38.57 -13.71 5.03
N GLN A 27 38.97 -13.68 6.31
CA GLN A 27 39.48 -12.52 7.03
C GLN A 27 40.72 -11.95 6.34
N LYS A 28 40.69 -10.67 5.97
CA LYS A 28 41.89 -9.89 5.68
C LYS A 28 42.26 -9.06 6.91
N ARG A 29 43.35 -9.51 7.55
CA ARG A 29 44.03 -8.91 8.71
C ARG A 29 44.58 -7.53 8.33
N ALA A 30 44.15 -6.48 9.02
CA ALA A 30 44.81 -5.17 9.01
C ALA A 30 45.34 -4.88 10.42
N GLU A 31 46.64 -4.62 10.49
CA GLU A 31 47.37 -4.27 11.70
C GLU A 31 46.91 -2.92 12.26
N VAL A 32 46.65 -2.89 13.57
CA VAL A 32 46.43 -1.65 14.34
C VAL A 32 47.76 -1.27 14.99
N SER A 33 48.34 -0.17 14.50
CA SER A 33 49.53 0.47 15.09
C SER A 33 49.13 1.38 16.26
N LYS A 34 49.87 1.23 17.37
CA LYS A 34 49.74 1.97 18.63
C LYS A 34 50.33 3.38 18.52
N ILE A 35 49.51 4.41 18.76
CA ILE A 35 49.89 5.75 19.26
C ILE A 35 48.61 6.26 19.95
N GLY A 36 48.52 6.79 21.16
CA GLY A 36 49.41 7.38 22.15
C GLY A 36 48.48 8.21 23.03
N ARG A 37 48.36 7.87 24.32
CA ARG A 37 47.40 8.44 25.28
C ARG A 37 47.90 9.79 25.78
N ILE A 38 47.13 10.88 25.62
CA ILE A 38 47.31 12.14 26.36
C ILE A 38 45.93 12.73 26.73
N THR A 39 45.66 12.84 28.03
CA THR A 39 44.63 13.67 28.67
C THR A 39 45.22 15.03 29.05
N PRO A 40 44.44 16.13 29.02
CA PRO A 40 44.08 16.81 30.29
C PRO A 40 42.66 17.46 30.27
N SER A 41 41.91 17.38 31.38
CA SER A 41 41.69 18.41 32.42
C SER A 41 40.68 19.53 32.10
N ILE A 42 39.47 19.39 32.65
CA ILE A 42 38.67 20.34 33.48
C ILE A 42 38.83 21.85 33.20
N SER A 43 37.71 22.50 32.85
CA SER A 43 37.15 23.65 33.61
C SER A 43 35.81 24.13 33.00
N SER A 44 34.73 24.03 33.77
CA SER A 44 33.45 24.69 33.52
C SER A 44 33.42 26.06 34.24
N PRO A 45 32.88 27.13 33.63
CA PRO A 45 32.66 28.38 34.35
C PRO A 45 31.33 28.34 35.12
N ILE A 46 31.46 28.52 36.42
CA ILE A 46 30.41 28.89 37.37
C ILE A 46 29.92 30.30 37.00
N VAL A 47 28.63 30.46 36.70
CA VAL A 47 27.99 31.79 36.64
C VAL A 47 27.20 32.00 37.92
N SER A 48 27.59 33.06 38.62
CA SER A 48 27.11 33.49 39.93
C SER A 48 25.66 33.98 39.88
N TYR A 49 24.89 33.52 40.84
CA TYR A 49 23.56 34.00 41.22
C TYR A 49 23.68 35.39 41.85
N ASN A 50 22.79 36.32 41.51
CA ASN A 50 22.66 37.64 42.16
C ASN A 50 21.19 37.89 42.49
N ASP A 51 20.84 37.68 43.76
CA ASP A 51 19.60 38.14 44.37
C ASP A 51 19.78 39.58 44.82
N ASN A 52 18.85 40.47 44.44
CA ASN A 52 18.31 41.56 45.28
C ASN A 52 17.49 42.55 44.44
N ASN A 53 16.16 42.42 44.41
CA ASN A 53 15.30 43.54 44.79
C ASN A 53 13.87 43.09 45.12
N LYS A 54 13.40 43.48 46.31
CA LYS A 54 12.01 43.35 46.78
C LYS A 54 11.17 44.48 46.19
N SER A 55 9.93 44.20 45.76
CA SER A 55 8.72 44.88 46.28
C SER A 55 7.45 44.53 45.48
N ALA A 56 6.58 43.78 46.15
CA ALA A 56 5.12 43.91 46.26
C ALA A 56 4.18 43.84 45.02
N SER A 57 3.20 42.95 45.20
CA SER A 57 1.79 43.06 44.82
C SER A 57 1.37 42.52 43.46
N GLY A 58 0.77 41.34 43.49
CA GLY A 58 0.02 40.77 42.36
C GLY A 58 -0.36 39.32 42.65
N LEU A 59 -1.36 39.11 43.49
CA LEU A 59 -2.06 37.83 43.61
C LEU A 59 -2.73 37.55 42.25
N ILE A 60 -2.05 36.81 41.38
CA ILE A 60 -2.68 36.19 40.22
C ILE A 60 -2.69 34.69 40.51
N LEU A 61 -3.88 34.19 40.84
CA LEU A 61 -4.25 32.81 40.67
C LEU A 61 -3.94 32.45 39.21
N ALA A 62 -2.77 31.89 38.96
CA ALA A 62 -2.51 31.16 37.74
C ALA A 62 -3.41 29.93 37.79
N SER A 63 -4.61 30.07 37.23
CA SER A 63 -5.33 28.94 36.70
C SER A 63 -4.37 28.27 35.73
N SER A 64 -3.77 27.17 36.18
CA SER A 64 -3.23 26.15 35.29
C SER A 64 -4.40 25.71 34.43
N GLU A 65 -4.58 26.39 33.30
CA GLU A 65 -5.20 25.78 32.14
C GLU A 65 -4.29 24.61 31.81
N ASN A 66 -4.65 23.47 32.37
CA ASN A 66 -4.20 22.18 31.93
C ASN A 66 -4.76 22.05 30.51
N SER A 67 -4.07 22.65 29.54
CA SER A 67 -4.23 22.32 28.14
C SER A 67 -3.86 20.85 28.05
N ASN A 68 -4.86 20.00 28.25
CA ASN A 68 -4.80 18.63 27.83
C ASN A 68 -4.58 18.69 26.31
N GLU A 69 -3.33 18.81 25.88
CA GLU A 69 -2.91 18.29 24.58
C GLU A 69 -3.34 16.83 24.62
N ALA A 70 -4.53 16.56 24.11
CA ALA A 70 -5.03 15.22 23.98
C ALA A 70 -4.01 14.51 23.11
N SER A 71 -3.20 13.66 23.75
CA SER A 71 -2.21 12.81 23.09
C SER A 71 -2.93 12.05 21.98
N GLU A 72 -2.80 12.52 20.73
CA GLU A 72 -3.44 11.89 19.58
C GLU A 72 -3.00 10.43 19.51
N SER A 73 -3.97 9.52 19.39
CA SER A 73 -3.69 8.09 19.45
C SER A 73 -2.83 7.65 18.25
N SER A 74 -1.73 6.95 18.53
CA SER A 74 -0.83 6.38 17.52
C SER A 74 -1.40 5.13 16.82
N TRP A 75 -2.58 4.67 17.22
CA TRP A 75 -3.29 3.56 16.60
C TRP A 75 -4.81 3.77 16.70
N ALA A 76 -5.54 3.21 15.76
CA ALA A 76 -7.00 3.16 15.81
C ALA A 76 -7.48 1.86 15.19
N PHE A 77 -8.58 1.32 15.71
CA PHE A 77 -9.21 0.13 15.15
C PHE A 77 -10.29 0.51 14.14
N ASN A 78 -10.15 0.01 12.91
CA ASN A 78 -11.18 0.15 11.88
C ASN A 78 -11.88 -1.19 11.65
N PRO A 79 -13.10 -1.38 12.17
CA PRO A 79 -13.81 -2.66 12.10
C PRO A 79 -14.18 -3.05 10.67
N LEU A 80 -14.36 -2.11 9.75
CA LEU A 80 -14.68 -2.41 8.35
C LEU A 80 -13.51 -3.15 7.68
N TYR A 81 -12.31 -2.58 7.76
CA TYR A 81 -11.12 -3.19 7.18
C TYR A 81 -10.72 -4.48 7.92
N ALA A 82 -10.89 -4.52 9.25
CA ALA A 82 -10.62 -5.73 10.02
C ALA A 82 -11.57 -6.88 9.64
N SER A 83 -12.85 -6.57 9.41
CA SER A 83 -13.85 -7.57 8.98
C SER A 83 -13.56 -8.09 7.58
N LEU A 84 -13.19 -7.20 6.64
CA LEU A 84 -12.74 -7.61 5.31
C LEU A 84 -11.49 -8.49 5.39
N TRP A 85 -10.57 -8.18 6.31
CA TRP A 85 -9.30 -8.89 6.41
C TRP A 85 -9.48 -10.29 7.01
N LEU A 86 -10.20 -10.39 8.12
CA LEU A 86 -10.55 -11.68 8.72
C LEU A 86 -11.47 -12.49 7.80
N GLY A 87 -12.41 -11.84 7.11
CA GLY A 87 -13.26 -12.47 6.11
C GLY A 87 -12.46 -13.05 4.94
N PHE A 88 -11.47 -12.30 4.44
CA PHE A 88 -10.56 -12.77 3.40
C PHE A 88 -9.73 -13.96 3.88
N LEU A 89 -9.11 -13.87 5.07
CA LEU A 89 -8.31 -14.97 5.62
C LEU A 89 -9.17 -16.22 5.88
N GLY A 90 -10.40 -16.03 6.38
CA GLY A 90 -11.37 -17.11 6.56
C GLY A 90 -11.78 -17.76 5.24
N PHE A 91 -12.07 -16.95 4.22
CA PHE A 91 -12.38 -17.43 2.87
C PHE A 91 -11.19 -18.20 2.26
N ALA A 92 -9.99 -17.64 2.34
CA ALA A 92 -8.75 -18.29 1.91
C ALA A 92 -8.58 -19.65 2.60
N ALA A 93 -8.71 -19.71 3.93
CA ALA A 93 -8.59 -20.94 4.69
C ALA A 93 -9.66 -21.98 4.32
N ALA A 94 -10.92 -21.56 4.14
CA ALA A 94 -12.06 -22.44 3.88
C ALA A 94 -12.36 -22.71 2.40
N GLY A 95 -11.71 -22.00 1.47
CA GLY A 95 -11.96 -22.07 0.03
C GLY A 95 -11.70 -23.45 -0.57
N PRO A 96 -12.17 -23.70 -1.82
CA PRO A 96 -12.03 -24.99 -2.48
C PRO A 96 -10.55 -25.33 -2.75
N GLY A 97 -10.16 -26.61 -2.63
CA GLY A 97 -8.80 -27.07 -2.90
C GLY A 97 -7.81 -26.89 -1.74
N ASP A 98 -6.52 -27.07 -2.01
CA ASP A 98 -5.41 -26.85 -1.06
C ASP A 98 -4.54 -25.68 -1.52
N PHE A 99 -4.01 -24.87 -0.59
CA PHE A 99 -3.08 -23.81 -0.95
C PHE A 99 -1.77 -24.40 -1.44
N PHE A 100 -1.25 -23.88 -2.56
CA PHE A 100 0.00 -24.35 -3.15
C PHE A 100 -0.04 -25.84 -3.46
N SER A 101 -1.20 -26.32 -3.93
CA SER A 101 -1.30 -27.65 -4.52
C SER A 101 -0.28 -27.79 -5.68
N PRO A 102 0.07 -29.01 -6.08
CA PRO A 102 0.94 -29.21 -7.25
C PRO A 102 0.41 -28.51 -8.50
N ALA A 103 -0.92 -28.42 -8.67
CA ALA A 103 -1.55 -27.68 -9.75
C ALA A 103 -1.33 -26.16 -9.63
N ASP A 104 -1.51 -25.58 -8.45
CA ASP A 104 -1.26 -24.15 -8.24
C ASP A 104 0.22 -23.80 -8.43
N THR A 105 1.12 -24.66 -7.95
CA THR A 105 2.57 -24.49 -8.13
C THR A 105 2.95 -24.60 -9.60
N ALA A 106 2.33 -25.51 -10.35
CA ALA A 106 2.50 -25.58 -11.79
C ALA A 106 2.01 -24.30 -12.47
N MET A 107 0.83 -23.77 -12.11
CA MET A 107 0.33 -22.50 -12.65
C MET A 107 1.28 -21.33 -12.37
N ILE A 108 1.77 -21.20 -11.13
CA ILE A 108 2.73 -20.15 -10.75
C ILE A 108 4.03 -20.32 -11.56
N THR A 109 4.52 -21.55 -11.70
CA THR A 109 5.74 -21.85 -12.46
C THR A 109 5.56 -21.49 -13.93
N SER A 110 4.48 -21.93 -14.56
CA SER A 110 4.16 -21.59 -15.96
C SER A 110 4.02 -20.08 -16.17
N TYR A 111 3.48 -19.36 -15.19
CA TYR A 111 3.42 -17.89 -15.22
C TYR A 111 4.79 -17.23 -15.15
N ILE A 112 5.71 -17.77 -14.35
CA ILE A 112 7.10 -17.28 -14.27
C ILE A 112 7.86 -17.58 -15.58
N GLU A 113 7.66 -18.77 -16.15
CA GLU A 113 8.33 -19.23 -17.36
C GLU A 113 7.84 -18.50 -18.62
N ASN A 114 6.52 -18.31 -18.76
CA ASN A 114 5.92 -17.61 -19.87
C ASN A 114 4.78 -16.67 -19.42
N PRO A 115 5.10 -15.46 -18.96
CA PRO A 115 4.10 -14.54 -18.40
C PRO A 115 3.08 -14.02 -19.42
N SER A 116 3.35 -14.15 -20.72
CA SER A 116 2.42 -13.74 -21.78
C SER A 116 1.44 -14.81 -22.21
N ASP A 117 1.77 -16.09 -21.98
CA ASP A 117 0.92 -17.22 -22.35
C ASP A 117 1.29 -18.46 -21.50
N PRO A 118 0.87 -18.47 -20.23
CA PRO A 118 1.20 -19.52 -19.29
C PRO A 118 0.35 -20.79 -19.48
N GLY A 119 -0.56 -20.83 -20.46
CA GLY A 119 -1.33 -22.03 -20.80
C GLY A 119 -2.51 -22.35 -19.86
N PHE A 120 -3.02 -21.37 -19.11
CA PHE A 120 -4.26 -21.48 -18.32
C PHE A 120 -5.20 -20.30 -18.62
N ALA A 121 -6.45 -20.36 -18.13
CA ALA A 121 -7.49 -19.40 -18.51
C ALA A 121 -7.05 -17.93 -18.41
N GLU A 122 -7.24 -17.19 -19.50
CA GLU A 122 -6.85 -15.79 -19.70
C GLU A 122 -7.55 -14.88 -18.69
N GLY A 123 -8.77 -15.23 -18.28
CA GLY A 123 -9.50 -14.52 -17.23
C GLY A 123 -8.76 -14.54 -15.90
N PHE A 124 -8.12 -15.65 -15.54
CA PHE A 124 -7.33 -15.72 -14.30
C PHE A 124 -5.99 -14.97 -14.46
N GLN A 125 -5.36 -15.05 -15.63
CA GLN A 125 -4.16 -14.25 -15.93
C GLN A 125 -4.45 -12.75 -15.75
N LEU A 126 -5.61 -12.29 -16.20
CA LEU A 126 -6.05 -10.91 -16.03
C LEU A 126 -6.21 -10.54 -14.55
N VAL A 127 -6.91 -11.37 -13.77
CA VAL A 127 -7.08 -11.18 -12.31
C VAL A 127 -5.71 -11.06 -11.63
N PHE A 128 -4.80 -11.99 -11.92
CA PHE A 128 -3.49 -12.04 -11.30
C PHE A 128 -2.64 -10.81 -11.64
N ASN A 129 -2.68 -10.32 -12.89
CA ASN A 129 -1.99 -9.09 -13.26
C ASN A 129 -2.60 -7.84 -12.62
N TYR A 130 -3.92 -7.80 -12.46
CA TYR A 130 -4.60 -6.70 -11.78
C TYR A 130 -4.25 -6.61 -10.29
N LEU A 131 -3.96 -7.72 -9.62
CA LEU A 131 -3.41 -7.70 -8.26
C LEU A 131 -2.06 -6.95 -8.17
N GLY A 132 -1.31 -6.85 -9.26
CA GLY A 132 -0.10 -6.02 -9.32
C GLY A 132 -0.37 -4.52 -9.46
N LEU A 133 -1.54 -4.11 -9.97
CA LEU A 133 -1.90 -2.69 -10.15
C LEU A 133 -2.59 -2.11 -8.92
N LEU A 134 -3.43 -2.90 -8.24
CA LEU A 134 -4.22 -2.41 -7.10
C LEU A 134 -3.40 -1.86 -5.94
N PRO A 135 -2.28 -2.47 -5.51
CA PRO A 135 -1.42 -1.91 -4.47
C PRO A 135 -0.92 -0.50 -4.80
N ILE A 136 -0.71 -0.18 -6.09
CA ILE A 136 -0.35 1.17 -6.54
C ILE A 136 -1.51 2.14 -6.34
N ILE A 137 -2.73 1.75 -6.72
CA ILE A 137 -3.96 2.53 -6.52
C ILE A 137 -4.21 2.77 -5.02
N ILE A 138 -4.05 1.73 -4.20
CA ILE A 138 -4.16 1.82 -2.74
C ILE A 138 -3.05 2.72 -2.18
N ALA A 139 -1.83 2.65 -2.67
CA ALA A 139 -0.76 3.56 -2.25
C ALA A 139 -1.10 5.02 -2.59
N CYS A 140 -1.55 5.28 -3.81
CA CYS A 140 -1.96 6.61 -4.26
C CYS A 140 -3.03 7.23 -3.35
N THR A 141 -3.99 6.45 -2.87
CA THR A 141 -5.11 6.94 -2.04
C THR A 141 -4.83 6.88 -0.54
N ALA A 142 -4.16 5.84 -0.04
CA ALA A 142 -3.98 5.62 1.39
C ALA A 142 -2.79 6.37 2.00
N VAL A 143 -1.74 6.66 1.22
CA VAL A 143 -0.51 7.31 1.72
C VAL A 143 -0.69 8.80 1.98
N PRO A 144 -1.32 9.61 1.09
CA PRO A 144 -1.53 11.04 1.36
C PRO A 144 -2.34 11.30 2.64
N GLN A 145 -3.27 10.40 2.98
CA GLN A 145 -4.09 10.46 4.18
C GLN A 145 -3.47 9.78 5.42
N ALA A 146 -2.32 9.12 5.29
CA ALA A 146 -1.69 8.41 6.41
C ALA A 146 -1.24 9.41 7.48
N SER A 147 -1.36 9.09 8.77
CA SER A 147 -0.73 9.90 9.82
C SER A 147 0.79 9.71 9.82
N GLN A 148 1.55 10.68 10.34
CA GLN A 148 2.99 10.52 10.61
C GLN A 148 3.27 9.60 11.80
N ARG A 149 2.23 9.31 12.60
CA ARG A 149 2.31 8.46 13.78
C ARG A 149 1.74 7.07 13.48
N GLY A 150 2.18 6.09 14.25
CA GLY A 150 1.66 4.72 14.18
C GLY A 150 2.35 3.86 13.13
N LEU A 151 1.59 2.92 12.55
CA LEU A 151 2.10 1.95 11.59
C LEU A 151 2.51 2.66 10.28
N PRO A 152 3.77 2.51 9.82
CA PRO A 152 4.17 3.05 8.53
C PRO A 152 3.46 2.28 7.40
N PRO A 153 2.92 2.96 6.37
CA PRO A 153 2.17 2.30 5.30
C PRO A 153 3.05 1.40 4.42
N LEU A 154 4.32 1.76 4.22
CA LEU A 154 5.15 1.21 3.16
C LEU A 154 5.38 -0.31 3.26
N PRO A 155 5.73 -0.90 4.42
CA PRO A 155 5.91 -2.35 4.52
C PRO A 155 4.65 -3.13 4.12
N PHE A 156 3.47 -2.65 4.51
CA PHE A 156 2.19 -3.30 4.22
C PHE A 156 1.76 -3.10 2.76
N LEU A 157 2.05 -1.95 2.16
CA LEU A 157 1.83 -1.70 0.74
C LEU A 157 2.75 -2.56 -0.14
N VAL A 158 4.02 -2.71 0.24
CA VAL A 158 4.97 -3.60 -0.46
C VAL A 158 4.52 -5.06 -0.31
N ALA A 159 4.14 -5.48 0.91
CA ALA A 159 3.60 -6.83 1.14
C ALA A 159 2.35 -7.11 0.29
N SER A 160 1.54 -6.08 0.01
CA SER A 160 0.34 -6.19 -0.83
C SER A 160 0.62 -6.57 -2.28
N PHE A 161 1.85 -6.42 -2.80
CA PHE A 161 2.18 -6.92 -4.14
C PHE A 161 2.29 -8.45 -4.21
N GLY A 162 2.59 -9.12 -3.09
CA GLY A 162 2.66 -10.58 -3.03
C GLY A 162 1.45 -11.23 -2.35
N ALA A 163 0.89 -10.56 -1.34
CA ALA A 163 -0.19 -11.09 -0.50
C ALA A 163 -1.52 -10.32 -0.65
N GLY A 164 -1.60 -9.37 -1.58
CA GLY A 164 -2.77 -8.50 -1.79
C GLY A 164 -3.35 -7.95 -0.49
N TYR A 165 -4.65 -8.11 -0.28
CA TYR A 165 -5.34 -7.58 0.88
C TYR A 165 -4.90 -8.22 2.20
N ALA A 166 -4.40 -9.46 2.21
CA ALA A 166 -3.79 -10.00 3.41
C ALA A 166 -2.56 -9.18 3.86
N GLY A 167 -1.83 -8.58 2.90
CA GLY A 167 -0.69 -7.71 3.15
C GLY A 167 -1.07 -6.31 3.66
N VAL A 168 -2.02 -5.62 3.01
CA VAL A 168 -2.40 -4.24 3.38
C VAL A 168 -3.49 -4.14 4.44
N GLY A 169 -4.30 -5.19 4.61
CA GLY A 169 -5.43 -5.25 5.55
C GLY A 169 -5.07 -4.89 7.00
N PRO A 170 -3.98 -5.40 7.59
CA PRO A 170 -3.58 -5.05 8.95
C PRO A 170 -3.30 -3.56 9.11
N TYR A 171 -2.61 -2.93 8.14
CA TYR A 171 -2.36 -1.49 8.17
C TYR A 171 -3.66 -0.70 8.17
N LEU A 172 -4.59 -0.99 7.27
CA LEU A 172 -5.86 -0.27 7.21
C LEU A 172 -6.74 -0.49 8.44
N SER A 173 -6.59 -1.64 9.10
CA SER A 173 -7.33 -2.02 10.30
C SER A 173 -6.81 -1.38 11.58
N PHE A 174 -5.50 -1.14 11.70
CA PHE A 174 -4.84 -0.77 12.97
C PHE A 174 -4.03 0.54 12.91
N ARG A 175 -3.95 1.21 11.75
CA ARG A 175 -3.23 2.49 11.63
C ARG A 175 -3.84 3.58 12.50
N ALA A 176 -3.04 4.60 12.82
CA ALA A 176 -3.53 5.83 13.42
C ALA A 176 -4.67 6.45 12.57
N PRO A 177 -5.58 7.23 13.19
CA PRO A 177 -6.62 7.94 12.46
C PRO A 177 -6.03 8.70 11.26
N PRO A 178 -6.60 8.57 10.05
CA PRO A 178 -6.12 9.32 8.90
C PRO A 178 -6.26 10.81 9.16
N ARG A 179 -5.29 11.60 8.67
CA ARG A 179 -5.28 13.06 8.82
C ARG A 179 -6.52 13.70 8.20
N GLU A 180 -6.95 14.83 8.76
CA GLU A 180 -8.08 15.61 8.25
C GLU A 180 -7.64 16.63 7.19
N GLU A 181 -6.41 17.12 7.30
CA GLU A 181 -5.81 18.10 6.38
C GLU A 181 -4.47 17.59 5.85
N PHE A 182 -4.13 17.97 4.62
CA PHE A 182 -2.85 17.61 4.02
C PHE A 182 -1.80 18.67 4.34
N ILE A 183 -0.67 18.24 4.94
CA ILE A 183 0.45 19.12 5.30
C ILE A 183 1.62 18.84 4.34
N PRO A 184 1.95 19.75 3.41
CA PRO A 184 2.94 19.51 2.37
C PRO A 184 4.36 19.22 2.90
N SER A 185 4.79 19.87 3.98
CA SER A 185 6.11 19.66 4.59
C SER A 185 6.33 18.26 5.13
N GLU A 186 5.27 17.57 5.55
CA GLU A 186 5.38 16.21 6.07
C GLU A 186 5.29 15.14 4.97
N ALA A 187 4.94 15.52 3.75
CA ALA A 187 4.87 14.60 2.63
C ALA A 187 6.28 14.27 2.13
N GLY A 188 6.69 13.01 2.29
CA GLY A 188 7.98 12.54 1.79
C GLY A 188 8.11 12.65 0.26
N TRP A 189 9.35 12.63 -0.22
CA TRP A 189 9.67 12.74 -1.65
C TRP A 189 8.87 11.76 -2.53
N PHE A 190 8.73 10.50 -2.08
CA PHE A 190 8.01 9.48 -2.83
C PHE A 190 6.53 9.81 -3.03
N THR A 191 5.85 10.29 -1.99
CA THR A 191 4.45 10.72 -2.10
C THR A 191 4.32 11.86 -3.09
N ARG A 192 5.13 12.92 -2.92
CA ARG A 192 5.04 14.14 -3.74
C ARG A 192 5.41 13.95 -5.21
N ASN A 193 6.39 13.08 -5.50
CA ASN A 193 6.96 12.96 -6.85
C ASN A 193 6.49 11.71 -7.61
N VAL A 194 6.12 10.65 -6.89
CA VAL A 194 5.72 9.37 -7.51
C VAL A 194 4.21 9.18 -7.39
N LEU A 195 3.67 9.11 -6.16
CA LEU A 195 2.25 8.81 -5.95
C LEU A 195 1.31 9.92 -6.43
N GLU A 196 1.74 11.17 -6.35
CA GLU A 196 0.98 12.33 -6.85
C GLU A 196 1.23 12.64 -8.34
N SER A 197 2.08 11.86 -9.01
CA SER A 197 2.38 12.08 -10.42
C SER A 197 1.20 11.72 -11.32
N LYS A 198 0.82 12.63 -12.22
CA LYS A 198 -0.16 12.36 -13.29
C LYS A 198 0.32 11.28 -14.25
N LEU A 199 1.63 11.14 -14.43
CA LEU A 199 2.20 10.09 -15.26
C LEU A 199 1.97 8.71 -14.63
N LEU A 200 2.09 8.58 -13.30
CA LEU A 200 1.75 7.34 -12.60
C LEU A 200 0.26 7.03 -12.76
N GLY A 201 -0.61 8.01 -12.50
CA GLY A 201 -2.06 7.84 -12.65
C GLY A 201 -2.47 7.36 -14.04
N TRP A 202 -2.02 8.04 -15.10
CA TRP A 202 -2.27 7.62 -16.47
C TRP A 202 -1.57 6.33 -16.86
N GLY A 203 -0.39 6.05 -16.29
CA GLY A 203 0.32 4.78 -16.48
C GLY A 203 -0.47 3.59 -15.92
N VAL A 204 -1.10 3.74 -14.75
CA VAL A 204 -1.98 2.71 -14.18
C VAL A 204 -3.25 2.54 -15.02
N VAL A 205 -3.83 3.62 -15.55
CA VAL A 205 -4.96 3.54 -16.50
C VAL A 205 -4.56 2.79 -17.77
N ALA A 206 -3.42 3.14 -18.37
CA ALA A 206 -2.90 2.48 -19.55
C ALA A 206 -2.65 0.99 -19.29
N GLY A 207 -2.04 0.65 -18.15
CA GLY A 207 -1.85 -0.74 -17.73
C GLY A 207 -3.17 -1.49 -17.56
N ALA A 208 -4.15 -0.89 -16.88
CA ALA A 208 -5.46 -1.50 -16.65
C ALA A 208 -6.21 -1.76 -17.96
N LEU A 209 -6.14 -0.85 -18.94
CA LEU A 209 -6.78 -1.02 -20.25
C LEU A 209 -6.01 -1.95 -21.18
N PHE A 210 -4.68 -1.99 -21.06
CA PHE A 210 -3.81 -2.82 -21.90
C PHE A 210 -3.84 -4.29 -21.51
N LEU A 211 -3.93 -4.61 -20.21
CA LEU A 211 -3.83 -5.98 -19.71
C LEU A 211 -4.83 -6.97 -20.33
N PRO A 212 -6.13 -6.67 -20.50
CA PRO A 212 -7.08 -7.57 -21.17
C PRO A 212 -6.66 -7.93 -22.60
N ILE A 213 -5.99 -7.02 -23.31
CA ILE A 213 -5.48 -7.24 -24.66
C ILE A 213 -4.19 -8.08 -24.59
N TYR A 214 -3.29 -7.75 -23.67
CA TYR A 214 -2.01 -8.41 -23.50
C TYR A 214 -2.14 -9.91 -23.17
N VAL A 215 -3.06 -10.27 -22.26
CA VAL A 215 -3.27 -11.67 -21.83
C VAL A 215 -4.23 -12.43 -22.75
N GLY A 216 -4.68 -11.85 -23.87
CA GLY A 216 -5.60 -12.49 -24.80
C GLY A 216 -7.06 -12.57 -24.35
N PHE A 217 -7.41 -12.11 -23.14
CA PHE A 217 -8.78 -12.19 -22.62
C PHE A 217 -9.79 -11.39 -23.48
N ALA A 218 -9.38 -10.23 -24.01
CA ALA A 218 -10.23 -9.45 -24.92
C ALA A 218 -10.56 -10.22 -26.21
N ASP A 219 -9.58 -10.95 -26.77
CA ASP A 219 -9.76 -11.77 -27.97
C ASP A 219 -10.62 -13.01 -27.68
N ALA A 220 -10.38 -13.66 -26.53
CA ALA A 220 -11.18 -14.78 -26.05
C ALA A 220 -12.67 -14.39 -25.89
N LEU A 221 -12.95 -13.22 -25.32
CA LEU A 221 -14.31 -12.69 -25.19
C LEU A 221 -14.97 -12.39 -26.54
N LEU A 222 -14.21 -11.91 -27.53
CA LEU A 222 -14.74 -11.60 -28.86
C LEU A 222 -14.98 -12.85 -29.71
N THR A 223 -14.17 -13.89 -29.52
CA THR A 223 -14.26 -15.15 -30.26
C THR A 223 -15.31 -16.08 -29.68
N ASP A 224 -15.25 -16.35 -28.37
CA ASP A 224 -16.24 -17.17 -27.65
C ASP A 224 -16.28 -16.76 -26.17
N ALA A 225 -17.10 -15.76 -25.87
CA ALA A 225 -17.30 -15.28 -24.51
C ALA A 225 -17.75 -16.40 -23.54
N SER A 226 -18.52 -17.38 -24.02
CA SER A 226 -19.04 -18.44 -23.15
C SER A 226 -17.92 -19.38 -22.73
N ALA A 227 -17.04 -19.79 -23.66
CA ALA A 227 -15.89 -20.62 -23.37
C ALA A 227 -14.87 -19.89 -22.48
N ALA A 228 -14.61 -18.60 -22.74
CA ALA A 228 -13.67 -17.79 -21.96
C ALA A 228 -14.12 -17.62 -20.49
N VAL A 229 -15.43 -17.44 -20.27
CA VAL A 229 -15.99 -17.35 -18.91
C VAL A 229 -16.01 -18.73 -18.25
N GLN A 230 -16.37 -19.79 -18.98
CA GLN A 230 -16.44 -21.14 -18.43
C GLN A 230 -15.07 -21.66 -18.00
N SER A 231 -14.01 -21.45 -18.80
CA SER A 231 -12.66 -21.90 -18.46
C SER A 231 -12.15 -21.26 -17.17
N TYR A 232 -12.46 -19.96 -16.96
CA TYR A 232 -12.17 -19.26 -15.73
C TYR A 232 -13.03 -19.77 -14.56
N ALA A 233 -14.33 -20.01 -14.77
CA ALA A 233 -15.23 -20.51 -13.74
C ALA A 233 -14.82 -21.91 -13.23
N ASP A 234 -14.38 -22.78 -14.14
CA ASP A 234 -13.86 -24.12 -13.81
C ASP A 234 -12.63 -23.99 -12.90
N LEU A 235 -11.66 -23.14 -13.27
CA LEU A 235 -10.48 -22.88 -12.44
C LEU A 235 -10.84 -22.25 -11.09
N PHE A 236 -11.77 -21.31 -11.06
CA PHE A 236 -12.23 -20.67 -9.82
C PHE A 236 -12.83 -21.70 -8.84
N SER A 237 -13.58 -22.67 -9.36
CA SER A 237 -14.18 -23.73 -8.52
C SER A 237 -13.18 -24.79 -8.07
N ALA A 238 -12.11 -25.01 -8.85
CA ALA A 238 -11.15 -26.09 -8.62
C ALA A 238 -9.91 -25.67 -7.81
N SER A 239 -9.49 -24.40 -7.90
CA SER A 239 -8.25 -23.93 -7.28
C SER A 239 -8.50 -22.92 -6.16
N LYS A 240 -7.88 -23.19 -4.99
CA LYS A 240 -7.86 -22.27 -3.84
C LYS A 240 -7.12 -20.99 -4.18
N PHE A 241 -6.01 -21.13 -4.90
CA PHE A 241 -5.19 -19.99 -5.33
C PHE A 241 -5.97 -19.06 -6.26
N VAL A 242 -6.69 -19.60 -7.23
CA VAL A 242 -7.53 -18.83 -8.16
C VAL A 242 -8.67 -18.14 -7.40
N SER A 243 -9.46 -18.90 -6.64
CA SER A 243 -10.60 -18.33 -5.90
C SER A 243 -10.18 -17.27 -4.87
N ALA A 244 -9.10 -17.51 -4.13
CA ALA A 244 -8.54 -16.53 -3.18
C ALA A 244 -8.06 -15.27 -3.90
N SER A 245 -7.32 -15.39 -5.01
CA SER A 245 -6.84 -14.24 -5.79
C SER A 245 -7.99 -13.39 -6.33
N SER A 246 -9.07 -14.02 -6.79
CA SER A 246 -10.25 -13.32 -7.30
C SER A 246 -11.02 -12.61 -6.20
N MET A 247 -11.15 -13.24 -5.01
CA MET A 247 -11.73 -12.60 -3.83
C MET A 247 -10.89 -11.42 -3.35
N ASP A 248 -9.56 -11.58 -3.38
CA ASP A 248 -8.62 -10.53 -3.03
C ASP A 248 -8.77 -9.31 -3.95
N LEU A 249 -8.82 -9.54 -5.27
CA LEU A 249 -9.05 -8.48 -6.25
C LEU A 249 -10.37 -7.74 -5.99
N LEU A 250 -11.44 -8.47 -5.67
CA LEU A 250 -12.74 -7.88 -5.33
C LEU A 250 -12.62 -6.97 -4.09
N ILE A 251 -11.99 -7.46 -3.03
CA ILE A 251 -11.82 -6.71 -1.78
C ILE A 251 -10.95 -5.47 -2.01
N LEU A 252 -9.85 -5.59 -2.75
CA LEU A 252 -8.98 -4.45 -3.08
C LEU A 252 -9.73 -3.37 -3.86
N ASN A 253 -10.66 -3.73 -4.74
CA ASN A 253 -11.53 -2.77 -5.43
C ASN A 253 -12.48 -2.06 -4.45
N ILE A 254 -13.13 -2.81 -3.55
CA ILE A 254 -13.98 -2.23 -2.50
C ILE A 254 -13.15 -1.28 -1.61
N VAL A 255 -11.97 -1.70 -1.19
CA VAL A 255 -11.07 -0.90 -0.35
C VAL A 255 -10.66 0.38 -1.08
N ALA A 256 -10.27 0.31 -2.35
CA ALA A 256 -9.99 1.50 -3.15
C ALA A 256 -11.20 2.46 -3.17
N ALA A 257 -12.40 1.96 -3.46
CA ALA A 257 -13.63 2.74 -3.46
C ALA A 257 -13.93 3.40 -2.10
N THR A 258 -13.58 2.75 -0.98
CA THR A 258 -13.77 3.32 0.38
C THR A 258 -12.70 4.35 0.78
N LEU A 259 -11.51 4.30 0.19
CA LEU A 259 -10.43 5.27 0.45
C LEU A 259 -10.61 6.56 -0.35
N ILE A 260 -11.13 6.45 -1.57
CA ILE A 260 -11.33 7.56 -2.51
C ILE A 260 -12.08 8.77 -1.91
N PRO A 261 -13.20 8.62 -1.19
CA PRO A 261 -13.93 9.77 -0.66
C PRO A 261 -13.08 10.62 0.29
N ARG A 262 -12.22 9.97 1.10
CA ARG A 262 -11.33 10.67 2.02
C ARG A 262 -10.15 11.31 1.29
N ASP A 263 -9.52 10.60 0.36
CA ASP A 263 -8.47 11.19 -0.49
C ASP A 263 -8.99 12.41 -1.27
N LEU A 264 -10.25 12.38 -1.71
CA LEU A 264 -10.87 13.50 -2.41
C LEU A 264 -11.13 14.69 -1.48
N LYS A 265 -11.55 14.45 -0.23
CA LYS A 265 -11.71 15.50 0.78
C LYS A 265 -10.41 16.19 1.16
N LEU A 266 -9.30 15.47 1.18
CA LEU A 266 -7.98 16.08 1.39
C LEU A 266 -7.57 17.02 0.26
N ARG A 267 -8.11 16.81 -0.94
CA ARG A 267 -7.83 17.62 -2.14
C ARG A 267 -8.83 18.75 -2.32
N LEU A 268 -10.08 18.52 -1.93
CA LEU A 268 -11.21 19.43 -2.04
C LEU A 268 -11.96 19.44 -0.70
N PRO A 269 -11.51 20.23 0.30
CA PRO A 269 -12.14 20.25 1.62
C PRO A 269 -13.64 20.59 1.58
N ASP A 270 -14.06 21.43 0.63
CA ASP A 270 -15.45 21.87 0.45
C ASP A 270 -16.33 20.88 -0.33
N ILE A 271 -15.81 19.71 -0.72
CA ILE A 271 -16.61 18.73 -1.45
C ILE A 271 -17.69 18.12 -0.56
N ASP A 272 -18.91 18.07 -1.08
CA ASP A 272 -20.01 17.35 -0.46
C ASP A 272 -19.65 15.87 -0.21
N GLU A 273 -19.94 15.37 1.00
CA GLU A 273 -19.62 14.01 1.44
C GLU A 273 -20.34 12.96 0.58
N GLN A 274 -21.59 13.20 0.22
CA GLN A 274 -22.36 12.27 -0.60
C GLN A 274 -21.77 12.20 -2.01
N LYS A 275 -21.39 13.33 -2.60
CA LYS A 275 -20.70 13.38 -3.89
C LYS A 275 -19.36 12.62 -3.86
N ALA A 276 -18.56 12.80 -2.81
CA ALA A 276 -17.30 12.09 -2.66
C ALA A 276 -17.51 10.56 -2.57
N ARG A 277 -18.51 10.12 -1.80
CA ARG A 277 -18.91 8.70 -1.71
C ARG A 277 -19.42 8.15 -3.04
N LEU A 278 -20.19 8.92 -3.80
CA LEU A 278 -20.67 8.52 -5.12
C LEU A 278 -19.53 8.36 -6.12
N ILE A 279 -18.51 9.23 -6.07
CA ILE A 279 -17.30 9.09 -6.89
C ILE A 279 -16.52 7.84 -6.49
N GLY A 280 -16.36 7.57 -5.19
CA GLY A 280 -15.75 6.32 -4.71
C GLY A 280 -16.52 5.10 -5.20
N ALA A 281 -17.83 5.07 -5.01
CA ALA A 281 -18.70 3.96 -5.41
C ALA A 281 -18.74 3.75 -6.92
N SER A 282 -18.71 4.81 -7.73
CA SER A 282 -18.74 4.68 -9.20
C SER A 282 -17.50 3.98 -9.75
N THR A 283 -16.38 3.99 -9.02
CA THR A 283 -15.18 3.25 -9.42
C THR A 283 -15.38 1.73 -9.45
N LEU A 284 -16.39 1.21 -8.75
CA LEU A 284 -16.73 -0.21 -8.74
C LEU A 284 -17.46 -0.67 -10.01
N LEU A 285 -17.99 0.25 -10.82
CA LEU A 285 -18.68 -0.09 -12.07
C LEU A 285 -17.74 -0.71 -13.10
N VAL A 286 -16.47 -0.30 -13.08
CA VAL A 286 -15.42 -0.86 -13.94
C VAL A 286 -14.22 -1.16 -13.04
N PRO A 287 -14.19 -2.34 -12.39
CA PRO A 287 -13.14 -2.71 -11.46
C PRO A 287 -11.74 -2.46 -12.03
N VAL A 288 -10.82 -2.01 -11.19
CA VAL A 288 -9.45 -1.57 -11.50
C VAL A 288 -9.40 -0.27 -12.31
N VAL A 289 -10.07 -0.22 -13.46
CA VAL A 289 -10.06 0.93 -14.37
C VAL A 289 -10.68 2.17 -13.70
N GLY A 290 -11.79 2.02 -12.99
CA GLY A 290 -12.47 3.13 -12.32
C GLY A 290 -11.58 3.80 -11.26
N ALA A 291 -10.91 3.01 -10.43
CA ALA A 291 -10.01 3.52 -9.41
C ALA A 291 -8.69 4.05 -9.99
N ALA A 292 -8.21 3.46 -11.10
CA ALA A 292 -7.09 3.99 -11.88
C ALA A 292 -7.42 5.36 -12.50
N LEU A 293 -8.61 5.50 -13.10
CA LEU A 293 -9.11 6.76 -13.65
C LEU A 293 -9.24 7.82 -12.57
N TYR A 294 -9.71 7.45 -11.38
CA TYR A 294 -9.67 8.35 -10.24
C TYR A 294 -8.25 8.84 -9.95
N CYS A 295 -7.25 7.95 -9.88
CA CYS A 295 -5.86 8.35 -9.65
C CYS A 295 -5.31 9.28 -10.75
N ALA A 296 -5.71 9.09 -12.01
CA ALA A 296 -5.33 9.97 -13.11
C ALA A 296 -6.01 11.34 -13.05
N LEU A 297 -7.30 11.38 -12.72
CA LEU A 297 -8.14 12.58 -12.82
C LEU A 297 -8.27 13.38 -11.51
N ARG A 298 -7.93 12.80 -10.36
CA ARG A 298 -8.05 13.47 -9.05
C ARG A 298 -7.34 14.83 -9.03
N PRO A 299 -7.88 15.84 -8.33
CA PRO A 299 -7.21 17.14 -8.19
C PRO A 299 -5.85 17.01 -7.51
N ALA A 300 -4.95 17.98 -7.71
CA ALA A 300 -3.69 18.02 -6.97
C ALA A 300 -3.95 18.26 -5.47
N LEU A 301 -3.05 17.79 -4.61
CA LEU A 301 -3.09 18.15 -3.19
C LEU A 301 -2.78 19.65 -3.01
N PRO A 302 -3.30 20.29 -1.94
CA PRO A 302 -3.01 21.68 -1.63
C PRO A 302 -1.50 21.92 -1.53
N ALA A 303 -1.01 23.00 -2.15
CA ALA A 303 0.43 23.28 -2.27
C ALA A 303 0.95 24.29 -1.23
N ASN A 304 0.06 24.95 -0.48
CA ASN A 304 0.40 26.09 0.37
C ASN A 304 0.41 25.70 1.85
N GLU A 305 1.48 26.11 2.55
CA GLU A 305 1.42 26.43 3.98
C GLU A 305 1.05 27.92 4.02
N ASP A 306 -0.09 28.26 4.62
CA ASP A 306 -0.33 29.65 5.03
C ASP A 306 0.60 30.02 6.20
#